data_AF-A0A4U5PG86-F1
#
_entry.id   AF-A0A4U5PG86-F1
#
_cell.length_a   1.000
_cell.length_b   1.000
_cell.length_c   1.000
_cell.angle_alpha   90.00
_cell.angle_beta   90.00
_cell.angle_gamma   90.00
#
_symmetry.space_group_name_H-M   'P 1'
#
loop_
_entity.id
_entity.type
_entity.pdbx_description
1 polymer ?
#
loop_
_entity_poly.entity_id
_entity_poly.type
_entity_poly.pdbx_seq_one_letter_code
_entity_poly.pdbx_strand_id
1 'polypeptide(L)'
;MGHGHHEPFEVPKYTVYGNYQEFPELAAHQRRLQKIGLKDPWIRNYTYLYDRQYPHVKGQWAHFKDIILRGWKPGVAVAAGLIAVEEAYSFVKHGHTSWASHH
;
A
#
# COMPACT_ATOMS: atom_id res chain seq x y z
N MET A 1 -3.03 -17.23 32.35
CA MET A 1 -1.70 -16.65 32.64
C MET A 1 -1.49 -15.47 31.71
N GLY A 2 -1.26 -14.26 32.23
CA GLY A 2 -0.79 -13.11 31.46
C GLY A 2 -1.77 -11.93 31.33
N HIS A 3 -2.03 -11.21 32.43
CA HIS A 3 -2.53 -9.84 32.36
C HIS A 3 -1.40 -8.95 31.81
N GLY A 4 -1.45 -8.64 30.52
CA GLY A 4 -0.54 -7.67 29.91
C GLY A 4 -0.87 -6.27 30.41
N HIS A 5 -0.09 -5.78 31.37
CA HIS A 5 -0.03 -4.35 31.66
C HIS A 5 0.45 -3.65 30.39
N HIS A 6 -0.47 -3.02 29.66
CA HIS A 6 -0.10 -2.12 28.57
C HIS A 6 0.82 -1.06 29.17
N GLU A 7 2.07 -1.00 28.68
CA GLU A 7 2.92 0.16 28.94
C GLU A 7 2.15 1.42 28.55
N PRO A 8 2.26 2.52 29.32
CA PRO A 8 1.61 3.77 28.98
C PRO A 8 1.98 4.15 27.56
N PHE A 9 1.02 4.51 26.72
CA PHE A 9 1.32 4.90 25.35
C PHE A 9 2.33 6.05 25.38
N GLU A 10 3.47 5.87 24.71
CA GLU A 10 4.45 6.93 24.59
C GLU A 10 3.98 7.91 23.51
N VAL A 11 3.60 9.12 23.92
CA VAL A 11 3.26 10.19 22.97
C VAL A 11 4.53 10.56 22.19
N PRO A 12 4.55 10.45 20.85
CA PRO A 12 5.69 10.88 20.08
C PRO A 12 5.92 12.38 20.23
N LYS A 13 7.19 12.81 20.21
CA LYS A 13 7.54 14.23 20.33
C LYS A 13 6.89 15.05 19.21
N TYR A 14 6.32 16.20 19.56
CA TYR A 14 5.64 17.10 18.62
C TYR A 14 6.52 17.57 17.44
N THR A 15 7.85 17.50 17.58
CA THR A 15 8.82 17.89 16.54
C THR A 15 8.71 17.02 15.29
N VAL A 16 8.19 15.80 15.40
CA VAL A 16 7.97 14.89 14.27
C VAL A 16 7.04 15.52 13.22
N TYR A 17 6.04 16.30 13.64
CA TYR A 17 5.12 17.02 12.74
C TYR A 17 5.66 18.38 12.27
N GLY A 18 6.97 18.61 12.38
CA GLY A 18 7.64 19.80 11.84
C GLY A 18 7.79 19.80 10.33
N ASN A 19 7.64 18.64 9.69
CA ASN A 19 7.91 18.40 8.28
C ASN A 19 6.70 18.65 7.36
N TYR A 20 5.72 19.46 7.78
CA TYR A 20 4.49 19.75 7.03
C TYR A 20 4.72 20.26 5.60
N GLN A 21 5.90 20.82 5.29
CA GLN A 21 6.29 21.32 3.97
C GLN A 21 6.61 20.20 2.97
N GLU A 22 6.90 18.98 3.44
CA GLU A 22 7.15 17.80 2.59
C GLU A 22 5.86 17.24 1.98
N PHE A 23 4.71 17.58 2.57
CA PHE A 23 3.40 17.14 2.11
C PHE A 23 2.88 18.12 1.05
N PRO A 24 2.68 17.68 -0.20
CA PRO A 24 2.33 18.56 -1.30
C PRO A 24 0.99 19.28 -1.08
N GLU A 25 0.03 18.65 -0.41
CA GLU A 25 -1.28 19.20 -0.09
C GLU A 25 -1.17 20.39 0.88
N LEU A 26 -0.39 20.22 1.95
CA LEU A 26 -0.17 21.26 2.97
C LEU A 26 0.73 22.38 2.43
N ALA A 27 1.78 22.05 1.68
CA ALA A 27 2.61 23.05 1.02
C ALA A 27 1.79 23.89 0.02
N ALA A 28 0.90 23.27 -0.74
CA ALA A 28 -0.02 23.98 -1.62
C ALA A 28 -1.00 24.87 -0.84
N HIS A 29 -1.53 24.39 0.28
CA HIS A 29 -2.40 25.18 1.16
C HIS A 29 -1.69 26.42 1.71
N GLN A 30 -0.48 26.26 2.25
CA GLN A 30 0.35 27.36 2.73
C GLN A 30 0.62 28.37 1.60
N ARG A 31 0.98 27.92 0.39
CA ARG A 31 1.19 28.81 -0.76
C ARG A 31 -0.08 29.59 -1.12
N ARG A 32 -1.26 28.97 -1.05
CA ARG A 32 -2.55 29.66 -1.30
C ARG A 32 -2.82 30.75 -0.25
N LEU A 33 -2.55 30.47 1.02
CA LEU A 33 -2.70 31.45 2.09
C LEU A 33 -1.67 32.59 1.98
N GLN A 34 -0.43 32.28 1.63
CA GLN A 34 0.61 33.28 1.43
C GLN A 34 0.30 34.24 0.29
N LYS A 35 -0.36 33.76 -0.79
CA LYS A 35 -0.82 34.63 -1.89
C LYS A 35 -1.79 35.72 -1.44
N ILE A 36 -2.55 35.47 -0.37
CA ILE A 36 -3.48 36.44 0.23
C ILE A 36 -2.90 37.08 1.50
N GLY A 37 -1.61 36.90 1.78
CA GLY A 37 -0.94 37.45 2.96
C GLY A 37 -1.30 36.77 4.29
N LEU A 38 -1.96 35.62 4.26
CA LEU A 38 -2.36 34.87 5.45
C LEU A 38 -1.40 33.71 5.75
N LYS A 39 -1.39 33.30 7.03
CA LYS A 39 -0.64 32.14 7.51
C LYS A 39 -1.53 31.31 8.44
N ASP A 40 -1.57 30.00 8.23
CA ASP A 40 -2.25 29.07 9.13
C ASP A 40 -1.31 28.64 10.29
N PRO A 41 -1.63 28.96 11.55
CA PRO A 41 -0.85 28.53 12.70
C PRO A 41 -1.03 27.04 13.05
N TRP A 42 -2.11 26.39 12.59
CA TRP A 42 -2.48 25.02 12.94
C TRP A 42 -2.04 23.98 11.91
N ILE A 43 -1.33 24.39 10.86
CA ILE A 43 -0.94 23.51 9.75
C ILE A 43 -0.18 22.24 10.19
N ARG A 44 0.60 22.33 11.29
CA ARG A 44 1.33 21.20 11.88
C ARG A 44 0.39 20.17 12.51
N ASN A 45 -0.73 20.61 13.07
CA ASN A 45 -1.71 19.72 13.69
C ASN A 45 -2.34 18.78 12.67
N TYR A 46 -2.52 19.22 11.42
CA TYR A 46 -3.11 18.39 10.37
C TYR A 46 -2.11 17.45 9.69
N THR A 47 -0.82 17.55 10.01
CA THR A 47 0.23 16.82 9.28
C THR A 47 0.05 15.30 9.37
N TYR A 48 -0.40 14.77 10.51
CA TYR A 48 -0.65 13.33 10.65
C TYR A 48 -1.73 12.80 9.71
N LEU A 49 -2.70 13.64 9.31
CA LEU A 49 -3.74 13.24 8.37
C LEU A 49 -3.16 13.03 6.98
N TYR A 50 -2.11 13.76 6.59
CA TYR A 50 -1.54 13.70 5.25
C TYR A 50 -0.42 12.66 5.11
N ASP A 51 -0.27 11.75 6.06
CA ASP A 51 0.71 10.66 5.94
C ASP A 51 0.38 9.78 4.72
N ARG A 52 1.41 9.47 3.93
CA ARG A 52 1.35 8.63 2.72
C ARG A 52 0.89 7.20 3.00
N GLN A 53 0.92 6.78 4.26
CA GLN A 53 0.39 5.51 4.70
C GLN A 53 -1.14 5.44 4.59
N TYR A 54 -1.83 6.58 4.66
CA TYR A 54 -3.28 6.60 4.64
C TYR A 54 -3.86 6.54 3.21
N PRO A 55 -4.97 5.81 3.02
CA PRO A 55 -5.55 5.58 1.70
C PRO A 55 -6.08 6.85 1.03
N HIS A 56 -6.49 7.87 1.80
CA HIS A 56 -6.96 9.15 1.25
C HIS A 56 -5.84 10.02 0.67
N VAL A 57 -4.58 9.77 1.02
CA VAL A 57 -3.40 10.49 0.50
C VAL A 57 -2.78 9.75 -0.69
N LYS A 58 -2.75 8.41 -0.62
CA LYS A 58 -2.17 7.55 -1.66
C LYS A 58 -2.89 7.67 -3.01
N GLY A 59 -4.11 8.20 -3.01
CA GLY A 59 -4.97 8.36 -4.17
C GLY A 59 -5.79 7.10 -4.43
N GLN A 60 -7.08 7.30 -4.74
CA GLN A 60 -8.06 6.21 -4.89
C GLN A 60 -7.61 5.12 -5.87
N TRP A 61 -6.96 5.50 -6.97
CA TRP A 61 -6.48 4.57 -7.98
C TRP A 61 -5.27 3.73 -7.54
N ALA A 62 -4.31 4.33 -6.85
CA ALA A 62 -3.15 3.59 -6.35
C ALA A 62 -3.57 2.63 -5.23
N HIS A 63 -4.49 3.05 -4.37
CA HIS A 63 -5.07 2.19 -3.34
C HIS A 63 -5.86 1.02 -3.95
N PHE A 64 -6.67 1.28 -4.97
CA PHE A 64 -7.38 0.24 -5.72
C PHE A 64 -6.43 -0.78 -6.35
N LYS A 65 -5.37 -0.31 -7.01
CA LYS A 65 -4.33 -1.19 -7.58
C LYS A 65 -3.66 -2.04 -6.53
N ASP A 66 -3.33 -1.48 -5.37
CA ASP A 66 -2.73 -2.24 -4.28
C ASP A 66 -3.67 -3.35 -3.79
N ILE A 67 -4.97 -3.08 -3.65
CA ILE A 67 -5.93 -4.10 -3.21
C ILE A 67 -6.02 -5.25 -4.21
N ILE A 68 -6.16 -4.95 -5.50
CA ILE A 68 -6.36 -5.97 -6.54
C ILE A 68 -5.06 -6.73 -6.87
N LEU A 69 -3.93 -6.02 -6.93
CA LEU A 69 -2.67 -6.60 -7.43
C LEU A 69 -1.75 -7.14 -6.34
N ARG A 70 -2.05 -6.92 -5.05
CA ARG A 70 -1.21 -7.42 -3.95
C ARG A 70 -1.05 -8.95 -3.95
N GLY A 71 -2.04 -9.68 -4.47
CA GLY A 71 -1.99 -11.14 -4.61
C GLY A 71 -1.53 -11.66 -5.98
N TRP A 72 -1.31 -10.78 -6.96
CA TRP A 72 -1.10 -11.20 -8.36
C TRP A 72 0.18 -12.03 -8.53
N LYS A 73 1.31 -11.56 -7.99
CA LYS A 73 2.60 -12.26 -8.12
C LYS A 73 2.60 -13.68 -7.53
N PRO A 74 2.20 -13.90 -6.26
CA PRO A 74 2.13 -15.25 -5.72
C PRO A 74 1.06 -16.10 -6.43
N GLY A 75 -0.07 -15.50 -6.83
CA GLY A 75 -1.11 -16.20 -7.58
C GLY A 75 -0.61 -16.76 -8.91
N VAL A 76 0.11 -15.96 -9.69
CA VAL A 76 0.72 -16.40 -10.97
C VAL A 76 1.75 -17.50 -10.74
N ALA A 77 2.57 -17.40 -9.69
CA ALA A 77 3.57 -18.43 -9.38
C ALA A 77 2.92 -19.77 -9.04
N VAL A 78 1.84 -19.77 -8.24
CA VAL A 78 1.08 -20.99 -7.91
C VAL A 78 0.41 -21.57 -9.15
N ALA A 79 -0.23 -20.74 -9.97
CA ALA A 79 -0.88 -21.18 -11.20
C ALA A 79 0.12 -21.82 -12.17
N ALA A 80 1.27 -21.17 -12.41
CA ALA A 80 2.32 -21.72 -13.27
C ALA A 80 2.90 -23.04 -12.72
N GLY A 81 3.11 -23.12 -11.40
CA GLY A 81 3.56 -24.35 -10.74
C GLY A 81 2.56 -25.50 -10.90
N LEU A 82 1.27 -25.22 -10.74
CA LEU A 82 0.21 -26.22 -10.92
C LEU A 82 0.18 -26.73 -12.36
N ILE A 83 0.20 -25.83 -13.35
CA ILE A 83 0.23 -26.19 -14.78
C ILE A 83 1.44 -27.08 -15.08
N ALA A 84 2.63 -26.74 -14.57
CA ALA A 84 3.83 -27.53 -14.79
C ALA A 84 3.73 -28.95 -14.20
N VAL A 85 3.13 -29.09 -13.01
CA VAL A 85 2.92 -30.40 -12.37
C VAL A 85 1.90 -31.24 -13.14
N GLU A 86 0.77 -30.65 -13.53
CA GLU A 86 -0.28 -31.33 -14.30
C GLU A 86 0.24 -31.82 -15.65
N GLU A 87 1.03 -31.00 -16.33
CA GLU A 87 1.60 -31.32 -17.62
C GLU A 87 2.67 -32.41 -17.51
N ALA A 88 3.58 -32.30 -16.53
CA ALA A 88 4.60 -33.33 -16.28
C ALA A 88 3.95 -34.68 -15.94
N TYR A 89 2.90 -34.68 -15.11
CA TYR A 89 2.15 -35.89 -14.78
C TYR A 89 1.47 -36.48 -16.02
N SER A 90 0.84 -35.64 -16.84
CA SER A 90 0.16 -36.08 -18.07
C SER A 90 1.14 -36.69 -19.06
N PHE A 91 2.31 -36.08 -19.25
CA PHE A 91 3.36 -36.60 -20.11
C PHE A 91 3.88 -37.96 -19.62
N VAL A 92 4.17 -38.10 -18.32
CA VAL A 92 4.69 -39.35 -17.74
C VAL A 92 3.66 -40.49 -17.81
N LYS A 93 2.38 -40.19 -17.55
CA LYS A 93 1.34 -41.22 -17.45
C LYS A 93 0.67 -41.56 -18.77
N HIS A 94 0.40 -40.56 -19.61
CA HIS A 94 -0.39 -40.71 -20.83
C HIS A 94 0.44 -40.52 -22.10
N GLY A 95 1.74 -40.21 -22.00
CA GLY A 95 2.65 -40.06 -23.14
C GLY A 95 2.44 -38.78 -23.95
N HIS A 96 1.43 -37.99 -23.61
CA HIS A 96 1.06 -36.76 -24.29
C HIS A 96 0.66 -35.68 -23.29
N THR A 97 0.84 -34.45 -23.72
CA THR A 97 0.44 -33.26 -23.00
C THR A 97 -1.01 -32.90 -23.28
N SER A 98 -1.62 -32.12 -22.38
CA SER A 98 -2.99 -31.61 -22.56
C SER A 98 -3.15 -30.69 -23.79
N TRP A 99 -2.04 -30.14 -24.28
CA TRP A 99 -1.98 -29.31 -25.48
C TRP A 99 -1.95 -30.11 -26.78
N ALA A 100 -1.60 -31.40 -26.74
CA ALA A 100 -1.50 -32.25 -27.92
C ALA A 100 -2.87 -32.61 -28.51
N SER A 101 -3.96 -32.50 -27.75
CA SER A 101 -5.33 -32.76 -28.20
C SER A 101 -6.01 -31.56 -28.88
N HIS A 102 -5.35 -30.39 -28.91
CA HIS A 102 -5.88 -29.15 -29.47
C HIS A 102 -5.32 -28.83 -30.88
N HIS A 103 -4.60 -29.77 -31.51
CA HIS A 103 -4.06 -29.66 -32.87
C HIS A 103 -4.61 -30.75 -33.80
#